data_AF-A0A222E2V5-F1
#
_entry.id   AF-A0A222E2V5-F1
#
_cell.length_a   1.000
_cell.length_b   1.000
_cell.length_c   1.000
_cell.angle_alpha   90.00
_cell.angle_beta   90.00
_cell.angle_gamma   90.00
#
_symmetry.space_group_name_H-M   'P 1'
#
loop_
_entity.id
_entity.type
_entity.pdbx_description
1 polymer ?
#
loop_
_entity_poly.entity_id
_entity_poly.type
_entity_poly.pdbx_seq_one_letter_code
_entity_poly.pdbx_strand_id
1 'polypeptide(L)'
;MTRLTRRAAVGLTVAAPALVLTGRAALAAEPEIYAEAGIAIDGSDPVAYFAENGPVPGGSDTLDWKGATWRFASSQNAAAFNADPLAYAPQFGGYCAFATSRGYLAPTIPEAWTLYNGQLFLNANLRARTLWLEDIEGNIAKGRANWPAILG
;
A
#
# COMPACT_ATOMS: atom_id res chain seq x y z
N MET A 1 -54.11 34.19 62.74
CA MET A 1 -52.65 34.39 62.90
C MET A 1 -51.96 33.16 62.30
N THR A 2 -51.43 33.29 61.08
CA THR A 2 -49.99 33.16 60.73
C THR A 2 -49.47 31.71 60.92
N ARG A 3 -48.88 30.98 59.96
CA ARG A 3 -47.96 31.30 58.85
C ARG A 3 -47.99 30.18 57.78
N LEU A 4 -47.69 30.52 56.52
CA LEU A 4 -47.27 29.58 55.47
C LEU A 4 -45.92 28.92 55.82
N THR A 5 -45.69 27.71 55.31
CA THR A 5 -44.44 27.35 54.57
C THR A 5 -44.61 25.95 53.92
N ARG A 6 -44.54 25.84 52.58
CA ARG A 6 -43.39 25.59 51.68
C ARG A 6 -43.18 24.10 51.36
N ARG A 7 -43.45 23.81 50.08
CA ARG A 7 -42.67 22.95 49.15
C ARG A 7 -42.57 21.45 49.46
N ALA A 8 -43.14 20.65 48.56
CA ALA A 8 -42.44 19.51 47.98
C ALA A 8 -43.01 19.25 46.57
N ALA A 9 -42.27 19.68 45.54
CA ALA A 9 -42.50 19.24 44.17
C ALA A 9 -41.71 17.94 44.00
N VAL A 10 -42.41 16.84 43.73
CA VAL A 10 -41.80 15.55 43.39
C VAL A 10 -41.54 15.55 41.89
N GLY A 11 -40.27 15.52 41.51
CA GLY A 11 -39.81 15.56 40.13
C GLY A 11 -40.06 14.23 39.39
N LEU A 12 -40.55 14.33 38.16
CA LEU A 12 -40.71 13.23 37.23
C LEU A 12 -39.40 13.07 36.45
N THR A 13 -38.57 12.08 36.77
CA THR A 13 -37.37 11.75 35.98
C THR A 13 -37.75 10.77 34.86
N VAL A 14 -37.80 11.25 33.62
CA VAL A 14 -37.87 10.40 32.42
C VAL A 14 -36.46 9.93 32.10
N ALA A 15 -36.17 8.65 32.32
CA ALA A 15 -34.90 8.05 31.91
C ALA A 15 -34.99 7.66 30.43
N ALA A 16 -34.33 8.41 29.55
CA ALA A 16 -34.15 8.04 28.15
C ALA A 16 -32.93 7.09 28.02
N PRO A 17 -33.02 5.96 27.30
CA PRO A 17 -31.88 5.09 27.07
C PRO A 17 -30.95 5.76 26.05
N ALA A 18 -29.75 6.15 26.47
CA ALA A 18 -28.71 6.61 25.56
C ALA A 18 -28.18 5.41 24.76
N LEU A 19 -28.58 5.30 23.50
CA LEU A 19 -28.03 4.33 22.56
C LEU A 19 -26.60 4.73 22.21
N VAL A 20 -25.62 4.12 22.88
CA VAL A 20 -24.20 4.30 22.57
C VAL A 20 -23.89 3.51 21.30
N LEU A 21 -23.91 4.18 20.14
CA LEU A 21 -23.34 3.63 18.91
C LEU A 21 -21.81 3.57 19.05
N THR A 22 -21.28 2.41 19.43
CA THR A 22 -19.85 2.13 19.27
C THR A 22 -19.59 1.79 17.80
N GLY A 23 -19.45 2.80 16.95
CA GLY A 23 -18.95 2.61 15.59
C GLY A 23 -17.51 2.13 15.65
N ARG A 24 -17.24 0.86 15.32
CA ARG A 24 -15.87 0.42 15.02
C ARG A 24 -15.51 1.03 13.68
N ALA A 25 -14.51 1.91 13.65
CA ALA A 25 -13.86 2.25 12.39
C ALA A 25 -13.33 0.94 11.79
N ALA A 26 -13.83 0.58 10.61
CA ALA A 26 -13.21 -0.48 9.82
C ALA A 26 -11.88 0.11 9.33
N LEU A 27 -10.76 -0.38 9.88
CA LEU A 27 -9.46 -0.16 9.26
C LEU A 27 -9.52 -0.89 7.91
N ALA A 28 -9.43 -0.13 6.81
CA ALA A 28 -9.36 -0.69 5.48
C ALA A 28 -8.01 -1.37 5.33
N ALA A 29 -8.02 -2.57 4.72
CA ALA A 29 -6.79 -3.29 4.55
C ALA A 29 -5.81 -2.53 3.65
N GLU A 30 -4.51 -2.61 3.93
CA GLU A 30 -3.49 -2.07 3.02
C GLU A 30 -3.65 -2.68 1.62
N PRO A 31 -3.61 -1.86 0.55
CA PRO A 31 -3.85 -2.34 -0.80
C PRO A 31 -2.74 -3.29 -1.27
N GLU A 32 -3.06 -4.15 -2.22
CA GLU A 32 -2.06 -5.07 -2.78
C GLU A 32 -0.96 -4.32 -3.55
N ILE A 33 -1.26 -3.16 -4.12
CA ILE A 33 -0.29 -2.32 -4.83
C ILE A 33 0.01 -1.08 -4.00
N TYR A 34 1.30 -0.88 -3.69
CA TYR A 34 1.79 0.37 -3.14
C TYR A 34 1.58 1.48 -4.17
N ALA A 35 0.81 2.48 -3.78
CA ALA A 35 0.50 3.62 -4.63
C ALA A 35 0.50 4.91 -3.81
N GLU A 36 1.23 5.93 -4.28
CA GLU A 36 1.19 7.27 -3.71
C GLU A 36 0.20 8.11 -4.50
N ALA A 37 -0.77 8.71 -3.80
CA ALA A 37 -1.89 9.44 -4.42
C ALA A 37 -2.62 8.64 -5.53
N GLY A 38 -2.68 7.31 -5.38
CA GLY A 38 -3.30 6.39 -6.34
C GLY A 38 -2.41 5.97 -7.52
N ILE A 39 -1.17 6.46 -7.59
CA ILE A 39 -0.23 6.14 -8.67
C ILE A 39 0.74 5.06 -8.21
N ALA A 40 0.79 3.94 -8.94
CA ALA A 40 1.71 2.84 -8.65
C ALA A 40 3.17 3.26 -8.86
N ILE A 41 4.06 2.75 -7.99
CA ILE A 41 5.53 2.83 -8.12
C ILE A 41 6.07 4.22 -8.47
N ASP A 42 5.48 5.24 -7.84
CA ASP A 42 5.80 6.66 -8.00
C ASP A 42 5.74 7.15 -9.46
N GLY A 43 4.91 6.49 -10.27
CA GLY A 43 4.65 6.86 -11.66
C GLY A 43 5.73 6.40 -12.64
N SER A 44 6.63 5.52 -12.23
CA SER A 44 7.62 4.91 -13.15
C SER A 44 6.97 3.84 -14.01
N ASP A 45 7.52 3.63 -15.21
CA ASP A 45 7.09 2.59 -16.13
C ASP A 45 7.62 1.21 -15.67
N PRO A 46 6.75 0.25 -15.29
CA PRO A 46 7.19 -1.06 -14.82
C PRO A 46 7.86 -1.89 -15.91
N VAL A 47 7.49 -1.70 -17.18
CA VAL A 47 8.05 -2.44 -18.33
C VAL A 47 9.45 -1.94 -18.64
N ALA A 48 9.70 -0.64 -18.49
CA ALA A 48 10.98 -0.01 -18.81
C ALA A 48 12.15 -0.57 -17.98
N TYR A 49 11.90 -1.02 -16.73
CA TYR A 49 12.94 -1.67 -15.90
C TYR A 49 13.62 -2.85 -16.61
N PHE A 50 12.87 -3.60 -17.42
CA PHE A 50 13.35 -4.81 -18.10
C PHE A 50 14.04 -4.52 -19.44
N ALA A 51 13.76 -3.36 -20.05
CA ALA A 51 14.28 -3.00 -21.37
C ALA A 51 15.46 -2.01 -21.29
N GLU A 52 15.43 -1.08 -20.35
CA GLU A 52 16.33 0.10 -20.33
C GLU A 52 17.30 0.12 -19.13
N ASN A 53 17.37 -0.96 -18.35
CA ASN A 53 18.24 -1.11 -17.17
C ASN A 53 18.07 0.03 -16.14
N GLY A 54 16.87 0.56 -15.97
CA GLY A 54 16.58 1.60 -14.99
C GLY A 54 15.13 2.07 -15.00
N PRO A 55 14.75 2.87 -14.00
CA PRO A 55 13.44 3.50 -13.98
C PRO A 55 13.34 4.55 -15.09
N VAL A 56 12.24 4.50 -15.83
CA VAL A 56 11.84 5.56 -16.76
C VAL A 56 10.51 6.13 -16.26
N PRO A 57 10.37 7.46 -16.13
CA PRO A 57 9.08 8.05 -15.78
C PRO A 57 8.01 7.71 -16.81
N GLY A 58 6.83 7.32 -16.34
CA GLY A 58 5.66 7.14 -17.20
C GLY A 58 5.10 8.47 -17.70
N GLY A 59 4.46 8.44 -18.86
CA GLY A 59 3.82 9.58 -19.53
C GLY A 59 2.30 9.59 -19.37
N SER A 60 1.60 10.00 -20.43
CA SER A 60 0.14 10.07 -20.47
C SER A 60 -0.55 8.73 -20.67
N ASP A 61 0.18 7.71 -21.12
CA ASP A 61 -0.35 6.35 -21.26
C ASP A 61 -0.51 5.74 -19.87
N THR A 62 -1.74 5.36 -19.53
CA THR A 62 -2.09 4.85 -18.20
C THR A 62 -3.02 3.65 -18.24
N LEU A 63 -2.95 2.81 -17.21
CA LEU A 63 -3.86 1.68 -17.00
C LEU A 63 -4.18 1.56 -15.52
N ASP A 64 -5.44 1.24 -15.20
CA ASP A 64 -5.83 0.88 -13.84
C ASP A 64 -5.74 -0.62 -13.65
N TRP A 65 -4.91 -1.05 -12.69
CA TRP A 65 -4.76 -2.46 -12.36
C TRP A 65 -4.56 -2.64 -10.85
N LYS A 66 -5.35 -3.55 -10.27
CA LYS A 66 -5.39 -3.83 -8.81
C LYS A 66 -5.58 -2.58 -7.94
N GLY A 67 -6.41 -1.64 -8.39
CA GLY A 67 -6.78 -0.46 -7.63
C GLY A 67 -5.74 0.67 -7.63
N ALA A 68 -4.71 0.57 -8.48
CA ALA A 68 -3.73 1.64 -8.70
C ALA A 68 -3.65 2.02 -10.18
N THR A 69 -3.34 3.29 -10.45
CA THR A 69 -3.04 3.78 -11.80
C THR A 69 -1.56 3.58 -12.10
N TRP A 70 -1.27 2.82 -13.15
CA TRP A 70 0.06 2.58 -13.69
C TRP A 70 0.31 3.53 -14.84
N ARG A 71 1.53 4.05 -14.95
CA ARG A 71 1.95 4.97 -16.01
C ARG A 71 3.02 4.33 -16.87
N PHE A 72 3.02 4.66 -18.15
CA PHE A 72 3.93 4.06 -19.13
C PHE A 72 4.58 5.14 -19.97
N ALA A 73 5.87 4.96 -20.27
CA ALA A 73 6.65 5.85 -21.13
C ALA A 73 6.20 5.77 -22.59
N SER A 74 5.48 4.70 -22.95
CA SER A 74 4.89 4.53 -24.27
C SER A 74 3.63 3.65 -24.25
N SER A 75 2.79 3.81 -25.26
CA SER A 75 1.64 2.94 -25.53
C SER A 75 2.04 1.48 -25.77
N GLN A 76 3.25 1.22 -26.27
CA GLN A 76 3.79 -0.12 -26.41
C GLN A 76 4.04 -0.77 -25.04
N ASN A 77 4.61 -0.04 -24.09
CA ASN A 77 4.82 -0.53 -22.74
C ASN A 77 3.48 -0.74 -22.01
N ALA A 78 2.52 0.18 -22.18
CA ALA A 78 1.17 -0.01 -21.66
C ALA A 78 0.53 -1.29 -22.21
N ALA A 79 0.64 -1.54 -23.52
CA ALA A 79 0.12 -2.76 -24.15
C ALA A 79 0.82 -4.04 -23.63
N ALA A 80 2.14 -4.00 -23.45
CA ALA A 80 2.91 -5.11 -22.90
C ALA A 80 2.48 -5.43 -21.45
N PHE A 81 2.37 -4.40 -20.61
CA PHE A 81 1.88 -4.56 -19.24
C PHE A 81 0.45 -5.11 -19.21
N ASN A 82 -0.46 -4.57 -20.03
CA ASN A 82 -1.85 -5.05 -20.08
C ASN A 82 -1.94 -6.53 -20.50
N ALA A 83 -1.03 -7.00 -21.35
CA ALA A 83 -1.00 -8.38 -21.81
C ALA A 83 -0.53 -9.36 -20.71
N ASP A 84 0.47 -8.97 -19.91
CA ASP A 84 0.95 -9.78 -18.78
C ASP A 84 1.44 -8.89 -17.62
N PRO A 85 0.53 -8.39 -16.76
CA PRO A 85 0.92 -7.50 -15.66
C PRO A 85 1.87 -8.17 -14.68
N LEU A 86 1.76 -9.49 -14.50
CA LEU A 86 2.56 -10.23 -13.51
C LEU A 86 4.01 -10.40 -13.95
N ALA A 87 4.30 -10.31 -15.24
CA ALA A 87 5.67 -10.30 -15.77
C ALA A 87 6.43 -9.00 -15.43
N TYR A 88 5.71 -7.87 -15.29
CA TYR A 88 6.32 -6.54 -15.18
C TYR A 88 6.12 -5.87 -13.82
N ALA A 89 5.01 -6.16 -13.13
CA ALA A 89 4.76 -5.60 -11.82
C ALA A 89 5.83 -6.05 -10.80
N PRO A 90 6.32 -5.13 -9.93
CA PRO A 90 7.22 -5.51 -8.87
C PRO A 90 6.59 -6.54 -7.93
N GLN A 91 7.42 -7.46 -7.44
CA GLN A 91 7.07 -8.34 -6.36
C GLN A 91 6.71 -7.55 -5.10
N PHE A 92 5.86 -8.14 -4.27
CA PHE A 92 5.34 -7.51 -3.05
C PHE A 92 4.61 -6.19 -3.34
N GLY A 93 3.93 -6.11 -4.48
CA GLY A 93 3.04 -5.00 -4.79
C GLY A 93 3.71 -3.65 -5.04
N GLY A 94 5.04 -3.62 -5.14
CA GLY A 94 5.79 -2.36 -5.16
C GLY A 94 6.04 -1.78 -3.76
N TYR A 95 5.76 -2.51 -2.69
CA TYR A 95 6.31 -2.18 -1.36
C TYR A 95 7.79 -2.56 -1.30
N CYS A 96 8.50 -2.00 -0.31
CA CYS A 96 9.91 -2.31 -0.10
C CYS A 96 10.11 -3.81 0.15
N ALA A 97 10.82 -4.49 -0.75
CA ALA A 97 11.06 -5.92 -0.69
C ALA A 97 11.86 -6.33 0.56
N PHE A 98 12.81 -5.48 0.98
CA PHE A 98 13.53 -5.69 2.24
C PHE A 98 12.61 -5.55 3.46
N ALA A 99 11.78 -4.51 3.52
CA ALA A 99 10.82 -4.37 4.63
C ALA A 99 9.86 -5.57 4.68
N THR A 100 9.38 -6.00 3.51
CA THR A 100 8.53 -7.18 3.37
C THR A 100 9.23 -8.45 3.90
N SER A 101 10.54 -8.63 3.63
CA SER A 101 11.32 -9.73 4.21
C SER A 101 11.47 -9.65 5.73
N ARG A 102 11.31 -8.45 6.30
CA ARG A 102 11.31 -8.19 7.74
C ARG A 102 9.92 -8.21 8.37
N GLY A 103 8.86 -8.44 7.60
CA GLY A 103 7.50 -8.61 8.10
C GLY A 103 6.72 -7.30 8.30
N TYR A 104 7.12 -6.22 7.62
CA TYR A 104 6.38 -4.95 7.65
C TYR A 104 6.38 -4.28 6.27
N LEU A 105 5.44 -3.36 6.05
CA LEU A 105 5.35 -2.59 4.80
C LEU A 105 6.14 -1.29 4.93
N ALA A 106 6.75 -0.88 3.83
CA ALA A 106 7.35 0.44 3.69
C ALA A 106 7.22 0.90 2.23
N PRO A 107 7.13 2.22 1.98
CA PRO A 107 7.10 2.77 0.62
C PRO A 107 8.38 2.41 -0.14
N THR A 108 8.40 2.70 -1.44
CA THR A 108 9.56 2.51 -2.32
C THR A 108 9.99 3.80 -2.99
N ILE A 109 11.13 3.75 -3.67
CA ILE A 109 11.50 4.73 -4.68
C ILE A 109 11.91 4.00 -5.98
N PRO A 110 11.74 4.62 -7.16
CA PRO A 110 12.03 3.97 -8.44
C PRO A 110 13.49 3.54 -8.62
N GLU A 111 14.44 4.29 -8.06
CA GLU A 111 15.88 4.09 -8.25
C GLU A 111 16.42 2.93 -7.42
N ALA A 112 15.70 2.49 -6.39
CA ALA A 112 16.13 1.43 -5.49
C ALA A 112 15.58 0.07 -5.92
N TRP A 113 15.93 -0.36 -7.14
CA TRP A 113 15.35 -1.53 -7.80
C TRP A 113 16.36 -2.67 -8.02
N THR A 114 15.87 -3.91 -8.10
CA THR A 114 16.66 -5.08 -8.46
C THR A 114 15.86 -5.96 -9.39
N LEU A 115 16.46 -6.35 -10.52
CA LEU A 115 15.99 -7.48 -11.32
C LEU A 115 16.71 -8.75 -10.86
N TYR A 116 15.95 -9.75 -10.46
CA TYR A 116 16.50 -11.04 -10.05
C TYR A 116 15.61 -12.16 -10.57
N ASN A 117 16.17 -13.09 -11.35
CA ASN A 117 15.45 -14.19 -12.02
C ASN A 117 14.19 -13.73 -12.78
N GLY A 118 14.29 -12.62 -13.51
CA GLY A 118 13.18 -12.07 -14.28
C GLY A 118 12.07 -11.43 -13.44
N GLN A 119 12.31 -11.16 -12.16
CA GLN A 119 11.35 -10.49 -11.28
C GLN A 119 11.91 -9.14 -10.82
N LEU A 120 11.04 -8.13 -10.79
CA LEU A 120 11.36 -6.79 -10.29
C LEU A 120 11.11 -6.70 -8.78
N PHE A 121 12.06 -6.13 -8.05
CA PHE A 121 11.95 -5.82 -6.63
C PHE A 121 12.30 -4.35 -6.41
N LEU A 122 11.52 -3.66 -5.58
CA LEU A 122 11.75 -2.26 -5.22
C LEU A 122 12.07 -2.12 -3.73
N ASN A 123 12.77 -1.06 -3.35
CA ASN A 123 13.16 -0.78 -1.97
C ASN A 123 12.88 0.68 -1.58
N ALA A 124 12.75 0.92 -0.28
CA ALA A 124 12.46 2.25 0.28
C ALA A 124 13.53 3.31 0.02
N ASN A 125 14.77 2.88 -0.21
CA ASN A 125 15.92 3.72 -0.52
C ASN A 125 17.12 2.83 -0.89
N LEU A 126 18.20 3.47 -1.36
CA LEU A 126 19.43 2.78 -1.73
C LEU A 126 20.09 2.02 -0.57
N ARG A 127 19.95 2.46 0.68
CA ARG A 127 20.48 1.73 1.84
C ARG A 127 19.71 0.44 2.10
N ALA A 128 18.39 0.48 2.03
CA ALA A 128 17.55 -0.72 2.12
C ALA A 128 17.85 -1.68 0.97
N ARG A 129 18.12 -1.16 -0.23
CA ARG A 129 18.60 -1.96 -1.37
C ARG A 129 19.96 -2.60 -1.09
N THR A 130 20.91 -1.89 -0.49
CA THR A 130 22.19 -2.51 -0.10
C THR A 130 21.97 -3.71 0.83
N LEU A 131 21.12 -3.57 1.85
CA LEU A 131 20.78 -4.68 2.77
C LEU A 131 20.01 -5.81 2.08
N TRP A 132 19.14 -5.48 1.10
CA TRP A 132 18.47 -6.46 0.27
C TRP A 132 19.46 -7.33 -0.51
N LEU A 133 20.50 -6.71 -1.07
CA LEU A 133 21.51 -7.36 -1.90
C LEU A 133 22.46 -8.27 -1.11
N GLU A 134 22.52 -8.16 0.21
CA GLU A 134 23.37 -9.04 1.05
C GLU A 134 22.90 -10.51 1.03
N ASP A 135 21.60 -10.76 0.86
CA ASP A 135 21.00 -12.10 0.83
C ASP A 135 19.68 -12.08 0.03
N ILE A 136 19.76 -11.95 -1.30
CA ILE A 136 18.57 -11.81 -2.15
C ILE A 136 17.63 -13.02 -2.00
N GLU A 137 18.15 -14.24 -2.12
CA GLU A 137 17.33 -15.45 -2.06
C GLU A 137 16.65 -15.63 -0.69
N GLY A 138 17.40 -15.43 0.41
CA GLY A 138 16.84 -15.53 1.76
C GLY A 138 15.86 -14.40 2.06
N ASN A 139 16.08 -13.19 1.54
CA ASN A 139 15.12 -12.10 1.65
C ASN A 139 13.84 -12.37 0.84
N ILE A 140 13.95 -12.92 -0.37
CA ILE A 140 12.78 -13.34 -1.17
C ILE A 140 11.98 -14.39 -0.41
N ALA A 141 12.63 -15.43 0.13
CA ALA A 141 11.95 -16.50 0.85
C ALA A 141 11.17 -15.96 2.06
N LYS A 142 11.80 -15.10 2.87
CA LYS A 142 11.15 -14.44 4.02
C LYS A 142 10.00 -13.53 3.57
N GLY A 143 10.22 -12.74 2.52
CA GLY A 143 9.19 -11.85 1.98
C GLY A 143 7.96 -12.62 1.50
N ARG A 144 8.15 -13.74 0.79
CA ARG A 144 7.07 -14.63 0.35
C ARG A 144 6.35 -15.31 1.52
N ALA A 145 7.04 -15.57 2.63
CA ALA A 145 6.40 -16.12 3.83
C ALA A 145 5.51 -15.09 4.54
N ASN A 146 5.86 -13.81 4.47
CA ASN A 146 5.10 -12.72 5.06
C ASN A 146 3.96 -12.23 4.16
N TRP A 147 4.14 -12.27 2.84
CA TRP A 147 3.18 -11.79 1.86
C TRP A 147 2.18 -12.87 1.42
N PRO A 148 0.86 -12.57 1.25
CA PRO A 148 0.21 -11.27 1.43
C PRO A 148 -0.34 -11.04 2.86
N ALA A 149 -0.03 -11.91 3.83
CA ALA A 149 -0.61 -11.83 5.17
C ALA A 149 -0.26 -10.55 5.96
N ILE A 150 0.80 -9.84 5.57
CA ILE A 150 1.15 -8.53 6.12
C ILE A 150 0.28 -7.38 5.61
N LEU A 151 -0.53 -7.60 4.57
CA LEU A 151 -1.60 -6.69 4.19
C LEU A 151 -2.71 -6.88 5.22
N GLY A 152 -2.88 -5.91 6.12
CA GLY A 152 -3.85 -5.94 7.21
C GLY A 152 -4.94 -4.94 6.97
#